data_AF-A0AAN7V6V4-F1
#
_entry.id   AF-A0AAN7V6V4-F1
#
_cell.length_a   1.000
_cell.length_b   1.000
_cell.length_c   1.000
_cell.angle_alpha   90.00
_cell.angle_beta   90.00
_cell.angle_gamma   90.00
#
_symmetry.space_group_name_H-M   'P 1'
#
loop_
_entity.id
_entity.type
_entity.pdbx_description
1 polymer ?
#
loop_
_entity_poly.entity_id
_entity_poly.type
_entity_poly.pdbx_seq_one_letter_code
_entity_poly.pdbx_strand_id
1 'polypeptide(L)'
;MATKGPSYTPIGTDGTDHAYRQRIAAQYQISALNKSRLKYCIFFHYLLFFGMLAKLSADILDRLDIFILEIEELSIPSPLLWEYVWCISLLVSFLGLASIRKNRVKPMQQYIVGIIIFGYCPLLFGAVYYCNQVWTYLTSQDLDELEQIQQWQGYPYGLLWYGFILLALQVHFFSLYFAWNLIAAWKSRGIRKAE
;
A
#
# COMPACT_ATOMS: atom_id res chain seq x y z
N MET A 1 66.84 10.83 24.03
CA MET A 1 66.31 10.76 22.65
C MET A 1 65.39 9.55 22.58
N ALA A 2 64.07 9.77 22.57
CA ALA A 2 63.08 8.71 22.38
C ALA A 2 62.69 8.68 20.90
N THR A 3 63.09 7.63 20.20
CA THR A 3 62.80 7.40 18.79
C THR A 3 61.30 7.16 18.64
N LYS A 4 60.57 8.11 18.04
CA LYS A 4 59.23 7.85 17.52
C LYS A 4 59.38 6.81 16.42
N GLY A 5 59.03 5.55 16.71
CA GLY A 5 58.86 4.55 15.68
C GLY A 5 57.83 5.01 14.65
N PRO A 6 57.87 4.52 13.40
CA PRO A 6 56.86 4.86 12.42
C PRO A 6 55.52 4.36 12.97
N SER A 7 54.65 5.28 13.35
CA SER A 7 53.29 4.97 13.76
C SER A 7 52.58 4.41 12.54
N TYR A 8 52.58 3.09 12.41
CA TYR A 8 51.72 2.36 11.49
C TYR A 8 50.29 2.57 11.99
N THR A 9 49.64 3.66 11.56
CA THR A 9 48.20 3.78 11.65
C THR A 9 47.60 2.78 10.66
N PRO A 10 46.79 1.82 11.12
CA PRO A 10 46.06 0.92 10.22
C PRO A 10 45.38 1.71 9.10
N ILE A 11 45.39 1.18 7.87
CA ILE A 11 44.70 1.79 6.73
C ILE A 11 43.22 1.99 7.13
N GLY A 12 42.78 3.25 7.23
CA GLY A 12 41.40 3.63 7.62
C GLY A 12 41.19 4.11 9.06
N THR A 13 42.25 4.39 9.85
CA THR A 13 42.14 5.05 11.18
C THR A 13 42.68 6.47 11.23
N ASP A 14 42.96 7.11 10.09
CA ASP A 14 43.44 8.49 9.99
C ASP A 14 42.31 9.56 10.02
N GLY A 15 41.04 9.13 10.10
CA GLY A 15 39.87 10.02 10.14
C GLY A 15 39.49 10.65 8.79
N THR A 16 40.22 10.37 7.72
CA THR A 16 39.91 10.89 6.38
C THR A 16 38.66 10.25 5.76
N ASP A 17 38.22 9.12 6.30
CA ASP A 17 37.06 8.36 5.85
C ASP A 17 35.72 8.79 6.48
N HIS A 18 35.73 9.77 7.38
CA HIS A 18 34.53 10.23 8.10
C HIS A 18 33.38 10.61 7.16
N ALA A 19 33.67 11.37 6.09
CA ALA A 19 32.65 11.77 5.11
C ALA A 19 32.07 10.57 4.35
N TYR A 20 32.90 9.56 4.05
CA TYR A 20 32.47 8.33 3.40
C TYR A 20 31.59 7.48 4.32
N ARG A 21 31.99 7.29 5.59
CA ARG A 21 31.21 6.57 6.60
C ARG A 21 29.87 7.22 6.87
N GLN A 22 29.82 8.55 6.98
CA GLN A 22 28.57 9.31 7.17
C GLN A 22 27.60 9.09 6.00
N ARG A 23 28.08 9.17 4.75
CA ARG A 23 27.25 8.93 3.56
C ARG A 23 26.67 7.51 3.54
N ILE A 24 27.48 6.51 3.88
CA ILE A 24 27.03 5.12 3.96
C ILE A 24 25.98 4.94 5.08
N ALA A 25 26.26 5.46 6.27
CA ALA A 25 25.34 5.39 7.41
C ALA A 25 23.98 6.02 7.07
N ALA A 26 23.98 7.19 6.43
CA ALA A 26 22.75 7.85 5.99
C ALA A 26 21.93 6.97 5.01
N GLN A 27 22.59 6.30 4.06
CA GLN A 27 21.90 5.37 3.14
C GLN A 27 21.29 4.17 3.87
N TYR A 28 21.98 3.60 4.86
CA TYR A 28 21.42 2.52 5.69
C TYR A 28 20.22 2.97 6.51
N GLN A 29 20.28 4.17 7.09
CA GLN A 29 19.17 4.75 7.84
C GLN A 29 17.94 4.98 6.95
N ILE A 30 18.13 5.57 5.76
CA ILE A 30 17.04 5.79 4.79
C ILE A 30 16.41 4.46 4.36
N SER A 31 17.23 3.46 4.05
CA SER A 31 16.74 2.13 3.68
C SER A 31 15.98 1.46 4.83
N ALA A 32 16.52 1.48 6.05
CA ALA A 32 15.88 0.90 7.23
C ALA A 32 14.52 1.57 7.53
N LEU A 33 14.48 2.91 7.49
CA LEU A 33 13.27 3.69 7.74
C LEU A 33 12.18 3.39 6.72
N ASN A 34 12.49 3.44 5.42
CA ASN A 34 11.52 3.16 4.37
C ASN A 34 11.03 1.72 4.38
N LYS A 35 11.86 0.75 4.77
CA LYS A 35 11.42 -0.64 4.99
C LYS A 35 10.39 -0.74 6.09
N SER A 36 10.63 -0.08 7.23
CA SER A 36 9.69 -0.08 8.36
C SER A 36 8.37 0.55 7.95
N ARG A 37 8.42 1.73 7.31
CA ARG A 37 7.24 2.45 6.82
C ARG A 37 6.45 1.64 5.79
N LEU A 38 7.12 1.00 4.84
CA LEU A 38 6.46 0.12 3.86
C LEU A 38 5.77 -1.07 4.54
N LYS A 39 6.34 -1.65 5.60
CA LYS A 39 5.66 -2.70 6.37
C LYS A 39 4.40 -2.18 7.06
N TYR A 40 4.41 -0.96 7.59
CA TYR A 40 3.20 -0.36 8.15
C TYR A 40 2.13 -0.13 7.07
N CYS A 41 2.51 0.35 5.88
CA CYS A 41 1.56 0.48 4.78
C CYS A 41 0.96 -0.88 4.38
N ILE A 42 1.78 -1.93 4.31
CA ILE A 42 1.29 -3.30 4.04
C ILE A 42 0.36 -3.79 5.16
N PHE A 43 0.69 -3.52 6.42
CA PHE A 43 -0.17 -3.84 7.55
C PHE A 43 -1.54 -3.14 7.45
N PHE A 44 -1.59 -1.84 7.18
CA PHE A 44 -2.85 -1.13 6.99
C PHE A 44 -3.60 -1.61 5.74
N HIS A 45 -2.89 -1.99 4.68
CA HIS A 45 -3.51 -2.62 3.52
C HIS A 45 -4.19 -3.95 3.90
N TYR A 46 -3.60 -4.73 4.81
CA TYR A 46 -4.21 -5.97 5.31
C TYR A 46 -5.47 -5.68 6.13
N LEU A 47 -5.48 -4.63 6.97
CA LEU A 47 -6.68 -4.22 7.70
C LEU A 47 -7.81 -3.83 6.75
N LEU A 48 -7.50 -3.02 5.73
CA LEU A 48 -8.46 -2.64 4.70
C LEU A 48 -8.95 -3.86 3.90
N PHE A 49 -8.06 -4.81 3.62
CA PHE A 49 -8.42 -6.07 3.00
C PHE A 49 -9.42 -6.87 3.84
N PHE A 50 -9.22 -7.00 5.15
CA PHE A 50 -10.20 -7.67 5.99
C PHE A 50 -11.54 -6.94 6.03
N GLY A 51 -11.54 -5.60 5.99
CA GLY A 51 -12.77 -4.82 5.81
C GLY A 51 -13.48 -5.12 4.49
N MET A 52 -12.75 -5.13 3.38
CA MET A 52 -13.28 -5.52 2.06
C MET A 52 -13.78 -6.97 2.08
N LEU A 53 -13.03 -7.90 2.66
CA LEU A 53 -13.40 -9.32 2.74
C LEU A 53 -14.66 -9.53 3.56
N ALA A 54 -14.85 -8.80 4.67
CA ALA A 54 -16.08 -8.83 5.45
C ALA A 54 -17.29 -8.30 4.67
N LYS A 55 -17.08 -7.36 3.75
CA LYS A 55 -18.14 -6.94 2.83
C LYS A 55 -18.42 -8.02 1.78
N LEU A 56 -17.37 -8.61 1.20
CA LEU A 56 -17.49 -9.66 0.17
C LEU A 56 -18.00 -10.99 0.75
N SER A 57 -17.93 -11.20 2.06
CA SER A 57 -18.25 -12.50 2.66
C SER A 57 -19.71 -12.89 2.48
N ALA A 58 -20.65 -11.93 2.43
CA ALA A 58 -22.06 -12.23 2.16
C ALA A 58 -22.21 -12.97 0.81
N ASP A 59 -21.75 -12.36 -0.29
CA ASP A 59 -21.79 -13.00 -1.61
C ASP A 59 -20.98 -14.31 -1.67
N ILE A 60 -19.84 -14.39 -0.99
CA ILE A 60 -19.03 -15.62 -0.96
C ILE A 60 -19.81 -16.76 -0.27
N LEU A 61 -20.49 -16.48 0.85
CA LEU A 61 -21.28 -17.46 1.57
C LEU A 61 -22.49 -17.93 0.75
N ASP A 62 -23.16 -17.01 0.06
CA ASP A 62 -24.27 -17.33 -0.85
C ASP A 62 -23.82 -18.27 -1.96
N ARG A 63 -22.65 -18.02 -2.57
CA ARG A 63 -22.10 -18.90 -3.62
C ARG A 63 -21.67 -20.27 -3.11
N LEU A 64 -21.45 -20.42 -1.80
CA LEU A 64 -21.14 -21.68 -1.15
C LEU A 64 -22.39 -22.40 -0.63
N ASP A 65 -23.59 -21.85 -0.87
CA ASP A 65 -24.87 -22.36 -0.37
C ASP A 65 -24.92 -22.39 1.17
N ILE A 66 -24.26 -21.42 1.83
CA ILE A 66 -24.23 -21.28 3.28
C ILE A 66 -25.11 -20.08 3.67
N PHE A 67 -26.25 -20.36 4.31
CA PHE A 67 -27.17 -19.32 4.77
C PHE A 67 -26.92 -18.94 6.23
N ILE A 68 -26.69 -17.65 6.49
CA ILE A 68 -26.58 -17.08 7.84
C ILE A 68 -27.55 -15.90 7.92
N LEU A 69 -28.59 -16.03 8.76
CA LEU A 69 -29.69 -15.06 8.83
C LEU A 69 -29.21 -13.66 9.17
N GLU A 70 -28.28 -13.53 10.12
CA GLU A 70 -27.75 -12.24 10.57
C GLU A 70 -26.97 -11.49 9.49
N ILE A 71 -26.35 -12.23 8.56
CA ILE A 71 -25.61 -11.64 7.43
C ILE A 71 -26.60 -11.19 6.34
N GLU A 72 -27.65 -11.98 6.11
CA GLU A 72 -28.70 -11.64 5.14
C GLU A 72 -29.51 -10.42 5.60
N GLU A 73 -29.85 -10.35 6.89
CA GLU A 73 -30.56 -9.19 7.48
C GLU A 73 -29.78 -7.89 7.30
N LEU A 74 -28.44 -7.95 7.23
CA LEU A 74 -27.60 -6.79 7.01
C LEU A 74 -27.79 -6.17 5.61
N SER A 75 -28.43 -6.90 4.68
CA SER A 75 -28.79 -6.45 3.33
C SER A 75 -27.62 -5.80 2.62
N ILE A 76 -26.44 -6.43 2.68
CA ILE A 76 -25.21 -5.89 2.11
C ILE A 76 -25.35 -5.82 0.59
N PRO A 77 -25.10 -4.66 -0.04
CA PRO A 77 -25.17 -4.56 -1.49
C PRO A 77 -24.20 -5.51 -2.20
N SER A 78 -24.69 -6.13 -3.27
CA SER A 78 -23.91 -7.08 -4.07
C SER A 78 -22.60 -6.46 -4.55
N PRO A 79 -21.49 -7.21 -4.51
CA PRO A 79 -20.19 -6.71 -4.89
C PRO A 79 -20.00 -6.56 -6.39
N LEU A 80 -19.29 -5.48 -6.75
CA LEU A 80 -18.83 -5.23 -8.08
C LEU A 80 -17.50 -5.92 -8.34
N LEU A 81 -17.20 -6.19 -9.61
CA LEU A 81 -15.97 -6.89 -10.01
C LEU A 81 -14.69 -6.20 -9.50
N TRP A 82 -14.67 -4.87 -9.48
CA TRP A 82 -13.49 -4.11 -9.05
C TRP A 82 -13.10 -4.40 -7.59
N GLU A 83 -14.06 -4.74 -6.74
CA GLU A 83 -13.83 -5.07 -5.33
C GLU A 83 -13.02 -6.38 -5.21
N TYR A 84 -13.40 -7.41 -5.98
CA TYR A 84 -12.64 -8.67 -6.06
C TYR A 84 -11.28 -8.47 -6.69
N VAL A 85 -11.18 -7.67 -7.75
CA VAL A 85 -9.90 -7.37 -8.40
C VAL A 85 -8.97 -6.64 -7.42
N TRP A 86 -9.51 -5.76 -6.57
CA TRP A 86 -8.75 -5.08 -5.54
C TRP A 86 -8.17 -6.06 -4.51
N CYS A 87 -8.90 -7.11 -4.13
CA CYS A 87 -8.41 -8.15 -3.23
C CYS A 87 -7.13 -8.85 -3.74
N ILE A 88 -6.88 -8.87 -5.05
CA ILE A 88 -5.64 -9.43 -5.64
C ILE A 88 -4.41 -8.64 -5.19
N SER A 89 -4.53 -7.34 -4.86
CA SER A 89 -3.38 -6.54 -4.40
C SER A 89 -2.78 -7.05 -3.09
N LEU A 90 -3.55 -7.79 -2.28
CA LEU A 90 -3.03 -8.48 -1.10
C LEU A 90 -1.95 -9.49 -1.49
N LEU A 91 -2.15 -10.27 -2.56
CA LEU A 91 -1.19 -11.27 -3.01
C LEU A 91 0.11 -10.62 -3.50
N VAL A 92 0.00 -9.45 -4.12
CA VAL A 92 1.15 -8.67 -4.58
C VAL A 92 2.04 -8.24 -3.40
N SER A 93 1.46 -7.98 -2.22
CA SER A 93 2.20 -7.53 -1.04
C SER A 93 3.28 -8.53 -0.56
N PHE A 94 3.11 -9.83 -0.84
CA PHE A 94 4.13 -10.84 -0.53
C PHE A 94 5.44 -10.57 -1.29
N LEU A 95 5.37 -10.05 -2.52
CA LEU A 95 6.55 -9.64 -3.28
C LEU A 95 7.26 -8.46 -2.59
N GLY A 96 6.49 -7.49 -2.09
CA GLY A 96 7.00 -6.36 -1.31
C GLY A 96 7.73 -6.83 -0.05
N LEU A 97 7.09 -7.67 0.77
CA LEU A 97 7.70 -8.21 2.00
C LEU A 97 8.94 -9.07 1.71
N ALA A 98 8.89 -9.94 0.70
CA ALA A 98 10.01 -10.78 0.31
C ALA A 98 11.21 -9.95 -0.20
N SER A 99 10.94 -8.86 -0.91
CA SER A 99 11.98 -7.97 -1.44
C SER A 99 12.74 -7.23 -0.32
N ILE A 100 12.05 -6.78 0.72
CA ILE A 100 12.61 -6.04 1.87
C ILE A 100 13.65 -6.88 2.64
N ARG A 101 13.44 -8.21 2.74
CA ARG A 101 14.32 -9.12 3.50
C ARG A 101 15.72 -9.20 2.90
N LYS A 102 15.81 -9.23 1.57
CA LYS A 102 17.07 -9.45 0.83
C LYS A 102 17.46 -8.27 -0.09
N ASN A 103 16.81 -7.12 0.05
CA ASN A 103 16.99 -5.93 -0.81
C ASN A 103 16.86 -6.25 -2.31
N ARG A 104 15.91 -7.11 -2.67
CA ARG A 104 15.77 -7.58 -4.06
C ARG A 104 15.02 -6.54 -4.89
N VAL A 105 15.72 -5.91 -5.84
CA VAL A 105 15.15 -4.85 -6.68
C VAL A 105 14.04 -5.36 -7.60
N LYS A 106 14.25 -6.46 -8.33
CA LYS A 106 13.26 -6.97 -9.31
C LYS A 106 11.89 -7.28 -8.68
N PRO A 107 11.79 -8.04 -7.56
CA PRO A 107 10.49 -8.27 -6.89
C PRO A 107 9.86 -6.99 -6.33
N MET A 108 10.66 -6.00 -5.92
CA MET A 108 10.10 -4.70 -5.50
C MET A 108 9.50 -3.92 -6.68
N GLN A 109 10.11 -4.01 -7.87
CA GLN A 109 9.52 -3.43 -9.09
C GLN A 109 8.21 -4.13 -9.46
N GLN A 110 8.16 -5.46 -9.36
CA GLN A 110 6.94 -6.24 -9.57
C GLN A 110 5.86 -5.88 -8.55
N TYR A 111 6.24 -5.66 -7.28
CA TYR A 111 5.34 -5.16 -6.25
C TYR A 111 4.74 -3.79 -6.62
N ILE A 112 5.56 -2.84 -7.06
CA ILE A 112 5.08 -1.52 -7.52
C ILE A 112 4.07 -1.66 -8.67
N VAL A 113 4.40 -2.43 -9.70
CA VAL A 113 3.51 -2.65 -10.86
C VAL A 113 2.20 -3.32 -10.41
N GLY A 114 2.27 -4.32 -9.55
CA GLY A 114 1.08 -5.00 -9.06
C GLY A 114 0.20 -4.10 -8.17
N ILE A 115 0.78 -3.21 -7.35
CA ILE A 115 0.00 -2.23 -6.58
C ILE A 115 -0.65 -1.20 -7.50
N ILE A 116 0.00 -0.79 -8.58
CA ILE A 116 -0.62 0.10 -9.57
C ILE A 116 -1.83 -0.58 -10.22
N ILE A 117 -1.65 -1.80 -10.74
CA ILE A 117 -2.68 -2.51 -11.51
C ILE A 117 -3.82 -3.01 -10.63
N PHE A 118 -3.51 -3.66 -9.50
CA PHE A 118 -4.51 -4.32 -8.66
C PHE A 118 -4.90 -3.49 -7.44
N GLY A 119 -4.10 -2.51 -7.03
CA GLY A 119 -4.42 -1.63 -5.90
C GLY A 119 -5.05 -0.32 -6.35
N TYR A 120 -4.39 0.43 -7.24
CA TYR A 120 -4.83 1.75 -7.67
C TYR A 120 -5.95 1.73 -8.71
N CYS A 121 -5.78 0.98 -9.81
CA CYS A 121 -6.75 1.01 -10.90
C CYS A 121 -8.18 0.64 -10.47
N PRO A 122 -8.40 -0.41 -9.63
CA PRO A 122 -9.75 -0.75 -9.18
C PRO A 122 -10.36 0.33 -8.28
N LEU A 123 -9.55 1.00 -7.45
CA LEU A 123 -10.02 2.11 -6.62
C LEU A 123 -10.41 3.33 -7.46
N LEU A 124 -9.63 3.66 -8.49
CA LEU A 124 -9.97 4.75 -9.40
C LEU A 124 -11.24 4.45 -10.19
N PHE A 125 -11.39 3.20 -10.65
CA PHE A 125 -12.63 2.74 -11.27
C PHE A 125 -13.82 2.89 -10.31
N GLY A 126 -13.70 2.43 -9.06
CA GLY A 126 -14.73 2.59 -8.04
C GLY A 126 -15.07 4.06 -7.77
N ALA A 127 -14.07 4.94 -7.69
CA ALA A 127 -14.27 6.37 -7.48
C ALA A 127 -15.09 7.00 -8.62
N VAL A 128 -14.75 6.68 -9.87
CA VAL A 128 -15.49 7.14 -11.06
C VAL A 128 -16.91 6.56 -11.08
N TYR A 129 -17.05 5.27 -10.78
CA TYR A 129 -18.34 4.58 -10.75
C TYR A 129 -19.33 5.23 -9.79
N TYR A 130 -18.91 5.55 -8.56
CA TYR A 130 -19.76 6.20 -7.56
C TYR A 130 -19.78 7.73 -7.64
N CYS A 131 -19.03 8.33 -8.58
CA CYS A 131 -18.85 9.78 -8.64
C CYS A 131 -20.18 10.54 -8.79
N ASN A 132 -21.03 10.10 -9.72
CA ASN A 132 -22.32 10.74 -9.93
C ASN A 132 -23.23 10.63 -8.70
N GLN A 133 -23.33 9.45 -8.08
CA GLN A 133 -24.15 9.25 -6.88
C GLN A 133 -23.67 10.14 -5.71
N VAL A 134 -22.36 10.22 -5.49
CA VAL A 134 -21.80 11.07 -4.43
C VAL A 134 -22.00 12.55 -4.75
N TRP A 135 -21.84 12.95 -6.01
CA TRP A 135 -22.11 14.31 -6.45
C TRP A 135 -23.56 14.70 -6.20
N THR A 136 -24.51 13.90 -6.69
CA THR A 136 -25.95 14.11 -6.48
C THR A 136 -26.29 14.20 -5.00
N TYR A 137 -25.76 13.29 -4.17
CA TYR A 137 -25.98 13.33 -2.72
C TYR A 137 -25.52 14.64 -2.07
N LEU A 138 -24.40 15.20 -2.54
CA LEU A 138 -23.80 16.39 -1.93
C LEU A 138 -24.39 17.71 -2.45
N THR A 139 -24.94 17.73 -3.67
CA THR A 139 -25.36 18.98 -4.33
C THR A 139 -26.86 19.09 -4.57
N SER A 140 -27.59 17.98 -4.68
CA SER A 140 -29.01 18.01 -4.98
C SER A 140 -29.85 18.37 -3.76
N GLN A 141 -30.91 19.14 -4.00
CA GLN A 141 -31.96 19.43 -3.03
C GLN A 141 -33.28 18.75 -3.42
N ASP A 142 -33.28 18.03 -4.56
CA ASP A 142 -34.45 17.33 -5.07
C ASP A 142 -34.58 15.96 -4.38
N LEU A 143 -35.73 15.73 -3.75
CA LEU A 143 -36.01 14.47 -3.04
C LEU A 143 -36.06 13.29 -4.01
N ASP A 144 -36.57 13.49 -5.23
CA ASP A 144 -36.72 12.42 -6.21
C ASP A 144 -35.34 11.94 -6.71
N GLU A 145 -34.38 12.84 -6.85
CA GLU A 145 -33.00 12.49 -7.19
C GLU A 145 -32.27 11.79 -6.04
N LEU A 146 -32.55 12.19 -4.80
CA LEU A 146 -31.96 11.58 -3.60
C LEU A 146 -32.50 10.17 -3.33
N GLU A 147 -33.76 9.90 -3.68
CA GLU A 147 -34.37 8.56 -3.57
C GLU A 147 -33.77 7.56 -4.55
N GLN A 148 -33.20 8.02 -5.68
CA GLN A 148 -32.53 7.15 -6.65
C GLN A 148 -31.13 6.71 -6.22
N ILE A 149 -30.57 7.30 -5.16
CA ILE A 149 -29.24 6.97 -4.67
C ILE A 149 -29.30 5.65 -3.92
N GLN A 150 -28.37 4.75 -4.24
CA GLN A 150 -28.25 3.48 -3.55
C GLN A 150 -27.89 3.71 -2.07
N GLN A 151 -28.70 3.15 -1.16
CA GLN A 151 -28.48 3.23 0.28
C GLN A 151 -28.08 1.88 0.86
N TRP A 152 -27.35 1.91 1.97
CA TRP A 152 -27.11 0.74 2.83
C TRP A 152 -27.28 1.18 4.28
N GLN A 153 -28.23 0.56 4.99
CA GLN A 153 -28.57 0.88 6.39
C GLN A 153 -28.86 2.38 6.62
N GLY A 154 -29.53 3.02 5.65
CA GLY A 154 -29.88 4.45 5.71
C GLY A 154 -28.74 5.42 5.37
N TYR A 155 -27.55 4.91 4.99
CA TYR A 155 -26.43 5.73 4.54
C TYR A 155 -26.24 5.65 3.03
N PRO A 156 -25.84 6.74 2.35
CA PRO A 156 -25.54 6.72 0.93
C PRO A 156 -24.34 5.82 0.65
N TYR A 157 -24.57 4.75 -0.11
CA TYR A 157 -23.60 3.68 -0.31
C TYR A 157 -22.32 4.17 -1.01
N GLY A 158 -22.47 5.06 -2.01
CA GLY A 158 -21.34 5.67 -2.69
C GLY A 158 -20.43 6.49 -1.77
N LEU A 159 -20.99 7.14 -0.74
CA LEU A 159 -20.20 7.95 0.19
C LEU A 159 -19.36 7.07 1.13
N LEU A 160 -19.93 5.95 1.60
CA LEU A 160 -19.20 4.95 2.37
C LEU A 160 -18.01 4.40 1.56
N TRP A 161 -18.23 4.13 0.27
CA TRP A 161 -17.15 3.73 -0.63
C TRP A 161 -16.08 4.80 -0.80
N TYR A 162 -16.45 6.08 -0.92
CA TYR A 162 -15.48 7.17 -0.99
C TYR A 162 -14.61 7.22 0.28
N GLY A 163 -15.19 6.99 1.46
CA GLY A 163 -14.44 6.87 2.71
C GLY A 163 -13.36 5.77 2.65
N PHE A 164 -13.76 4.57 2.22
CA PHE A 164 -12.84 3.45 2.04
C PHE A 164 -11.77 3.74 0.96
N ILE A 165 -12.18 4.23 -0.20
CA ILE A 165 -11.32 4.50 -1.35
C ILE A 165 -10.25 5.53 -0.99
N LEU A 166 -10.60 6.62 -0.32
CA LEU A 166 -9.64 7.65 0.08
C LEU A 166 -8.57 7.08 1.02
N LEU A 167 -8.97 6.28 2.01
CA LEU A 167 -8.03 5.64 2.93
C LEU A 167 -7.12 4.64 2.21
N ALA A 168 -7.70 3.82 1.32
CA ALA A 168 -6.95 2.85 0.54
C ALA A 168 -5.97 3.51 -0.45
N LEU A 169 -6.37 4.60 -1.11
CA LEU A 169 -5.51 5.39 -1.97
C LEU A 169 -4.34 5.99 -1.20
N GLN A 170 -4.55 6.51 0.02
CA GLN A 170 -3.46 7.00 0.86
C GLN A 170 -2.46 5.89 1.21
N VAL A 171 -2.95 4.71 1.63
CA VAL A 171 -2.10 3.56 1.96
C VAL A 171 -1.29 3.12 0.74
N HIS A 172 -1.90 3.04 -0.43
CA HIS A 172 -1.21 2.67 -1.67
C HIS A 172 -0.24 3.75 -2.14
N PHE A 173 -0.55 5.04 -1.96
CA PHE A 173 0.35 6.15 -2.28
C PHE A 173 1.65 6.05 -1.49
N PHE A 174 1.53 5.91 -0.18
CA PHE A 174 2.69 5.76 0.68
C PHE A 174 3.45 4.45 0.40
N SER A 175 2.73 3.37 0.08
CA SER A 175 3.35 2.10 -0.34
C SER A 175 4.25 2.28 -1.56
N LEU A 176 3.75 2.93 -2.61
CA LEU A 176 4.51 3.22 -3.82
C LEU A 176 5.68 4.16 -3.54
N TYR A 177 5.47 5.23 -2.79
CA TYR A 177 6.50 6.19 -2.42
C TYR A 177 7.67 5.52 -1.68
N PHE A 178 7.38 4.72 -0.65
CA PHE A 178 8.43 4.03 0.11
C PHE A 178 9.11 2.92 -0.72
N ALA A 179 8.36 2.17 -1.53
CA ALA A 179 8.92 1.16 -2.41
C ALA A 179 9.87 1.77 -3.46
N TRP A 180 9.51 2.91 -4.05
CA TRP A 180 10.33 3.63 -5.00
C TRP A 180 11.64 4.11 -4.37
N ASN A 181 11.56 4.71 -3.18
CA ASN A 181 12.74 5.14 -2.43
C ASN A 181 13.66 3.97 -2.06
N LEU A 182 13.11 2.79 -1.76
CA LEU A 182 13.90 1.58 -1.52
C LEU A 182 14.63 1.11 -2.77
N ILE A 183 13.98 1.11 -3.93
CA ILE A 183 14.64 0.77 -5.20
C ILE A 183 15.80 1.72 -5.48
N ALA A 184 15.60 3.03 -5.32
CA ALA A 184 16.65 4.03 -5.51
C ALA A 184 17.84 3.79 -4.56
N ALA A 185 17.57 3.51 -3.28
CA ALA A 185 18.59 3.21 -2.29
C ALA A 185 19.34 1.89 -2.57
N TRP A 186 18.67 0.85 -3.08
CA TRP A 186 19.31 -0.44 -3.35
C TRP A 186 20.11 -0.44 -4.66
N LYS A 187 19.65 0.27 -5.69
CA LYS A 187 20.38 0.41 -6.96
C LYS A 187 21.67 1.20 -6.80
N SER A 188 21.65 2.31 -6.05
CA SER A 188 22.86 3.11 -5.80
C SER A 188 23.95 2.31 -5.06
N ARG A 189 23.56 1.32 -4.25
CA ARG A 189 24.49 0.38 -3.62
C ARG A 189 25.06 -0.65 -4.60
N GLY A 190 24.25 -1.14 -5.54
CA GLY A 190 24.67 -2.13 -6.54
C GLY A 190 25.77 -1.60 -7.45
N ILE A 191 25.66 -0.33 -7.86
CA ILE A 191 26.66 0.36 -8.70
C ILE A 191 28.00 0.50 -7.95
N ARG A 192 27.96 0.93 -6.68
CA ARG A 192 29.17 1.09 -5.84
C ARG A 192 29.90 -0.20 -5.43
N LYS A 193 29.31 -1.39 -5.66
CA LYS A 193 29.99 -2.67 -5.41
C LYS A 193 30.69 -3.20 -6.67
N ALA A 194 30.39 -2.62 -7.83
CA ALA A 194 30.95 -3.01 -9.12
C ALA A 194 32.13 -2.10 -9.54
N GLU A 195 32.24 -0.91 -8.96
CA GLU A 195 33.45 -0.06 -8.92
C GLU A 195 34.37 -0.51 -7.78
#